data_AF-A0A9J6QDS0-F1
#
_entry.id   AF-A0A9J6QDS0-F1
#
_cell.length_a   1.000
_cell.length_b   1.000
_cell.length_c   1.000
_cell.angle_alpha   90.00
_cell.angle_beta   90.00
_cell.angle_gamma   90.00
#
_symmetry.space_group_name_H-M   'P 1'
#
loop_
_entity.id
_entity.type
_entity.pdbx_description
1 polymer ?
#
loop_
_entity_poly.entity_id
_entity_poly.type
_entity_poly.pdbx_seq_one_letter_code
_entity_poly.pdbx_strand_id
1 'polypeptide(L)'
;MKIYFTGTAILFSALLLSACSTTTPTTPIAKAPAERKQEVQCYQEFSALQKLDPAAYESYRKQFDNINKNYKIYEANKSLVDDNASEVMLTEINKKLSLVCVRIRSTVYSNMMNRANEMNKL
;
A
#
# COMPACT_ATOMS: atom_id res chain seq x y z
N MET A 1 66.37 -10.40 -1.33
CA MET A 1 66.61 -9.10 -2.01
C MET A 1 65.25 -8.48 -2.28
N LYS A 2 64.92 -7.34 -1.64
CA LYS A 2 63.72 -6.54 -1.92
C LYS A 2 64.10 -5.47 -2.94
N ILE A 3 63.35 -5.32 -4.01
CA ILE A 3 63.27 -4.07 -4.80
C ILE A 3 61.80 -3.88 -5.23
N TYR A 4 61.28 -2.70 -4.91
CA TYR A 4 59.98 -2.14 -5.29
C TYR A 4 60.15 -1.22 -6.52
N PHE A 5 59.05 -0.95 -7.23
CA PHE A 5 58.61 0.31 -7.88
C PHE A 5 57.65 -0.05 -9.04
N THR A 6 56.33 0.01 -8.83
CA THR A 6 55.41 1.09 -9.25
C THR A 6 55.41 1.39 -10.75
N GLY A 7 54.27 1.15 -11.40
CA GLY A 7 54.00 1.58 -12.77
C GLY A 7 52.58 1.22 -13.16
N THR A 8 51.69 2.20 -13.06
CA THR A 8 50.27 2.18 -13.43
C THR A 8 50.03 1.78 -14.89
N ALA A 9 49.13 0.82 -15.12
CA ALA A 9 48.45 0.64 -16.40
C ALA A 9 46.96 0.41 -16.12
N ILE A 10 46.18 1.48 -16.23
CA ILE A 10 44.71 1.47 -16.20
C ILE A 10 44.27 0.86 -17.53
N LEU A 11 43.86 -0.40 -17.52
CA LEU A 11 43.20 -1.02 -18.67
C LEU A 11 41.69 -0.92 -18.49
N PHE A 12 41.13 0.05 -19.21
CA PHE A 12 39.73 0.15 -19.60
C PHE A 12 39.20 -1.23 -20.02
N SER A 13 38.27 -1.79 -19.25
CA SER A 13 37.42 -2.89 -19.68
C SER A 13 35.97 -2.42 -19.59
N ALA A 14 35.53 -1.78 -20.66
CA ALA A 14 34.12 -1.48 -20.90
C ALA A 14 33.38 -2.79 -21.21
N LEU A 15 32.76 -3.37 -20.18
CA LEU A 15 31.78 -4.44 -20.35
C LEU A 15 30.44 -3.80 -20.76
N LEU A 16 30.26 -3.67 -22.07
CA LEU A 16 28.98 -3.43 -22.71
C LEU A 16 28.13 -4.71 -22.59
N LEU A 17 27.36 -4.82 -21.51
CA LEU A 17 26.25 -5.78 -21.43
C LEU A 17 25.10 -5.27 -22.32
N SER A 18 25.20 -5.61 -23.59
CA SER A 18 24.13 -5.53 -24.58
C SER A 18 23.08 -6.60 -24.26
N ALA A 19 22.10 -6.25 -23.43
CA ALA A 19 20.87 -7.03 -23.32
C ALA A 19 19.99 -6.73 -24.54
N CYS A 20 19.95 -7.67 -25.50
CA CYS A 20 18.84 -7.77 -26.45
C CYS A 20 17.55 -8.01 -25.65
N SER A 21 16.66 -7.03 -25.59
CA SER A 21 15.25 -7.28 -25.27
C SER A 21 14.47 -7.23 -26.57
N THR A 22 14.05 -8.40 -27.04
CA THR A 22 13.06 -8.57 -28.09
C THR A 22 11.83 -7.75 -27.78
N THR A 23 11.48 -6.82 -28.66
CA THR A 23 10.23 -6.07 -28.62
C THR A 23 9.06 -6.98 -28.97
N THR A 24 8.44 -7.59 -27.97
CA THR A 24 7.03 -8.00 -28.06
C THR A 24 6.15 -6.75 -27.98
N PRO A 25 5.09 -6.63 -28.79
CA PRO A 25 4.14 -5.53 -28.68
C PRO A 25 3.34 -5.72 -27.39
N THR A 26 3.82 -5.11 -26.31
CA THR A 26 3.07 -4.97 -25.06
C THR A 26 1.91 -4.03 -25.35
N THR A 27 0.74 -4.62 -25.57
CA THR A 27 -0.57 -4.00 -25.33
C THR A 27 -0.45 -3.16 -24.05
N PRO A 28 -0.91 -1.90 -23.99
CA PRO A 28 -0.77 -1.10 -22.79
C PRO A 28 -1.48 -1.82 -21.65
N ILE A 29 -0.69 -2.42 -20.75
CA ILE A 29 -1.16 -2.99 -19.50
C ILE A 29 -1.91 -1.88 -18.81
N ALA A 30 -3.21 -2.09 -18.59
CA ALA A 30 -4.05 -1.22 -17.80
C ALA A 30 -3.30 -0.82 -16.52
N LYS A 31 -3.17 0.48 -16.25
CA LYS A 31 -2.57 0.96 -15.00
C LYS A 31 -3.28 0.30 -13.82
N ALA A 32 -2.56 -0.48 -13.02
CA ALA A 32 -2.98 -0.82 -11.65
C ALA A 32 -1.79 -0.97 -10.70
N PRO A 33 -1.38 0.09 -9.96
CA PRO A 33 -0.58 -0.16 -8.74
C PRO A 33 -0.76 0.77 -7.52
N ALA A 34 -1.46 1.91 -7.59
CA ALA A 34 -1.51 2.86 -6.46
C ALA A 34 -2.56 2.51 -5.41
N GLU A 35 -3.78 2.18 -5.84
CA GLU A 35 -4.91 1.91 -4.94
C GLU A 35 -4.72 0.62 -4.14
N ARG A 36 -4.27 -0.47 -4.79
CA ARG A 36 -3.93 -1.73 -4.09
C ARG A 36 -2.81 -1.58 -3.07
N LYS A 37 -1.82 -0.70 -3.31
CA LYS A 37 -0.73 -0.44 -2.36
C LYS A 37 -1.25 0.25 -1.10
N GLN A 38 -2.21 1.16 -1.27
CA GLN A 38 -2.85 1.90 -0.18
C GLN A 38 -3.69 0.99 0.71
N GLU A 39 -4.39 0.01 0.13
CA GLU A 39 -5.17 -0.99 0.88
C GLU A 39 -4.27 -1.94 1.69
N VAL A 40 -3.17 -2.45 1.12
CA VAL A 40 -2.21 -3.30 1.86
C VAL A 40 -1.59 -2.54 3.03
N GLN A 41 -1.21 -1.27 2.83
CA GLN A 41 -0.68 -0.41 3.88
C GLN A 41 -1.73 -0.17 4.99
N CYS A 42 -2.99 0.01 4.61
CA CYS A 42 -4.09 0.19 5.55
C CYS A 42 -4.24 -0.98 6.53
N TYR A 43 -4.12 -2.24 6.06
CA TYR A 43 -4.19 -3.40 6.95
C TYR A 43 -3.02 -3.46 7.94
N GLN A 44 -1.82 -3.07 7.50
CA GLN A 44 -0.65 -2.99 8.39
C GLN A 44 -0.86 -1.92 9.46
N GLU A 45 -1.27 -0.71 9.06
CA GLU A 45 -1.57 0.39 9.99
C GLU A 45 -2.72 0.04 10.94
N PHE A 46 -3.75 -0.64 10.45
CA PHE A 46 -4.84 -1.15 11.27
C PHE A 46 -4.34 -2.14 12.34
N SER A 47 -3.49 -3.10 11.95
CA SER A 47 -2.93 -4.06 12.90
C SER A 47 -2.08 -3.38 13.98
N ALA A 48 -1.39 -2.29 13.64
CA ALA A 48 -0.60 -1.53 14.61
C ALA A 48 -1.47 -0.93 15.72
N LEU A 49 -2.73 -0.55 15.41
CA LEU A 49 -3.65 0.00 16.41
C LEU A 49 -3.95 -0.99 17.55
N GLN A 50 -3.82 -2.30 17.37
CA GLN A 50 -3.97 -3.27 18.47
C GLN A 50 -3.07 -2.94 19.67
N LYS A 51 -1.88 -2.40 19.41
CA LYS A 51 -0.91 -2.01 20.44
C LYS A 51 -0.84 -0.51 20.69
N LEU A 52 -1.15 0.29 19.66
CA LEU A 52 -1.09 1.74 19.75
C LEU A 52 -2.32 2.33 20.46
N ASP A 53 -3.51 1.85 20.10
CA ASP A 53 -4.81 2.36 20.54
C ASP A 53 -5.89 1.27 20.38
N PRO A 54 -6.07 0.38 21.40
CA PRO A 54 -7.02 -0.73 21.33
C PRO A 54 -8.48 -0.29 21.15
N ALA A 55 -8.84 0.89 21.64
CA ALA A 55 -10.19 1.43 21.50
C ALA A 55 -10.46 1.85 20.05
N ALA A 56 -9.51 2.55 19.41
CA ALA A 56 -9.60 2.86 17.99
C ALA A 56 -9.57 1.59 17.14
N TYR A 57 -8.75 0.59 17.49
CA TYR A 57 -8.74 -0.70 16.81
C TYR A 57 -10.14 -1.34 16.77
N GLU A 58 -10.82 -1.46 17.92
CA GLU A 58 -12.16 -2.04 17.97
C GLU A 58 -13.21 -1.22 17.20
N SER A 59 -13.07 0.11 17.20
CA SER A 59 -13.95 0.99 16.42
C SER A 59 -13.76 0.78 14.90
N TYR A 60 -12.52 0.70 14.43
CA TYR A 60 -12.24 0.46 13.01
C TYR A 60 -12.57 -0.97 12.59
N ARG A 61 -12.39 -1.98 13.47
CA ARG A 61 -12.83 -3.37 13.21
C ARG A 61 -14.32 -3.42 12.85
N LYS A 62 -15.17 -2.77 13.65
CA LYS A 62 -16.62 -2.69 13.37
C LYS A 62 -16.93 -1.99 12.05
N GLN A 63 -16.14 -0.98 11.66
CA GLN A 63 -16.28 -0.32 10.37
C GLN A 63 -15.92 -1.25 9.21
N PHE A 64 -14.83 -2.01 9.32
CA PHE A 64 -14.47 -3.05 8.34
C PHE A 64 -15.55 -4.13 8.24
N ASP A 65 -16.09 -4.61 9.36
CA ASP A 65 -17.17 -5.59 9.38
C ASP A 65 -18.40 -5.10 8.62
N ASN A 66 -18.78 -3.84 8.82
CA ASN A 66 -19.89 -3.20 8.10
C ASN A 66 -19.61 -3.03 6.60
N ILE A 67 -18.39 -2.63 6.22
CA ILE A 67 -17.99 -2.52 4.81
C ILE A 67 -18.05 -3.89 4.15
N ASN A 68 -17.49 -4.91 4.79
CA ASN A 68 -17.51 -6.28 4.31
C ASN A 68 -18.95 -6.83 4.17
N LYS A 69 -19.84 -6.50 5.12
CA LYS A 69 -21.26 -6.83 5.01
C LYS A 69 -21.89 -6.20 3.77
N ASN A 70 -21.64 -4.91 3.52
CA ASN A 70 -22.17 -4.23 2.33
C ASN A 70 -21.60 -4.81 1.04
N TYR A 71 -20.32 -5.18 1.03
CA TYR A 71 -19.69 -5.86 -0.10
C TYR A 71 -20.34 -7.21 -0.39
N LYS A 72 -20.59 -8.02 0.64
CA LYS A 72 -21.32 -9.31 0.48
C LYS A 72 -22.73 -9.11 -0.06
N ILE A 73 -23.44 -8.08 0.40
CA ILE A 73 -24.77 -7.74 -0.13
C ILE A 73 -24.67 -7.34 -1.60
N TYR A 74 -23.72 -6.48 -1.96
CA TYR A 74 -23.45 -6.12 -3.35
C TYR A 74 -23.19 -7.37 -4.20
N GLU A 75 -22.25 -8.22 -3.81
CA GLU A 75 -21.89 -9.42 -4.57
C GLU A 75 -23.07 -10.39 -4.76
N ALA A 76 -23.91 -10.55 -3.73
CA ALA A 76 -25.09 -11.42 -3.81
C ALA A 76 -26.20 -10.87 -4.72
N ASN A 77 -26.24 -9.55 -4.95
CA ASN A 77 -27.32 -8.88 -5.67
C ASN A 77 -26.88 -8.24 -6.98
N LYS A 78 -25.58 -8.20 -7.31
CA LYS A 78 -25.05 -7.47 -8.47
C LYS A 78 -25.67 -7.89 -9.82
N SER A 79 -26.19 -9.12 -9.92
CA SER A 79 -26.88 -9.62 -11.12
C SER A 79 -28.36 -9.20 -11.20
N LEU A 80 -28.92 -8.65 -10.12
CA LEU A 80 -30.31 -8.20 -10.01
C LEU A 80 -30.44 -6.67 -10.18
N VAL A 81 -29.32 -5.97 -10.33
CA VAL A 81 -29.24 -4.51 -10.53
C VAL A 81 -28.64 -4.24 -11.90
N ASP A 82 -29.02 -3.13 -12.53
CA ASP A 82 -28.41 -2.71 -13.78
C ASP A 82 -26.92 -2.36 -13.59
N ASP A 83 -26.15 -2.43 -14.67
CA ASP A 83 -24.69 -2.27 -14.62
C ASP A 83 -24.25 -0.92 -14.04
N ASN A 84 -24.98 0.17 -14.35
CA ASN A 84 -24.64 1.50 -13.84
C ASN A 84 -24.87 1.59 -12.33
N ALA A 85 -26.01 1.08 -11.84
CA ALA A 85 -26.28 1.02 -10.40
C ALA A 85 -25.25 0.13 -9.69
N SER A 86 -24.90 -1.01 -10.27
CA SER A 86 -23.88 -1.93 -9.77
C SER A 86 -22.51 -1.25 -9.62
N GLU A 87 -22.09 -0.48 -10.63
CA GLU A 87 -20.84 0.28 -10.60
C GLU A 87 -20.85 1.35 -9.50
N VAL A 88 -21.93 2.11 -9.37
CA VAL A 88 -22.08 3.13 -8.32
C VAL A 88 -22.02 2.50 -6.93
N MET A 89 -22.70 1.37 -6.72
CA MET A 89 -22.67 0.66 -5.44
C MET A 89 -21.25 0.20 -5.07
N LEU A 90 -20.54 -0.43 -6.01
CA LEU A 90 -19.17 -0.87 -5.77
C LEU A 90 -18.23 0.31 -5.50
N THR A 91 -18.39 1.40 -6.25
CA THR A 91 -17.61 2.63 -6.07
C THR A 91 -17.81 3.22 -4.67
N GLU A 92 -19.04 3.29 -4.17
CA GLU A 92 -19.32 3.80 -2.83
C GLU A 92 -18.79 2.88 -1.72
N ILE A 93 -18.81 1.56 -1.92
CA ILE A 93 -18.17 0.61 -0.99
C ILE A 93 -16.65 0.85 -0.94
N ASN A 94 -16.00 0.94 -2.09
CA ASN A 94 -14.55 1.17 -2.19
C ASN A 94 -14.15 2.53 -1.61
N LYS A 95 -14.95 3.56 -1.85
CA LYS A 95 -14.75 4.90 -1.27
C LYS A 95 -14.85 4.87 0.25
N LYS A 96 -15.82 4.15 0.83
CA LYS A 96 -15.91 3.97 2.29
C LYS A 96 -14.68 3.27 2.84
N LEU A 97 -14.19 2.21 2.18
CA LEU A 97 -12.95 1.53 2.56
C LEU A 97 -11.75 2.49 2.56
N SER A 98 -11.57 3.23 1.46
CA SER A 98 -10.49 4.22 1.34
C SER A 98 -10.54 5.27 2.45
N LEU A 99 -11.72 5.82 2.76
CA LEU A 99 -11.88 6.80 3.84
C LEU A 99 -11.56 6.23 5.22
N VAL A 100 -11.93 4.98 5.50
CA VAL A 100 -11.55 4.30 6.75
C VAL A 100 -10.04 4.15 6.83
N CYS A 101 -9.40 3.75 5.73
CA CYS A 101 -7.95 3.60 5.66
C CYS A 101 -7.20 4.93 5.88
N VAL A 102 -7.68 6.04 5.32
CA VAL A 102 -7.12 7.37 5.58
C VAL A 102 -7.23 7.74 7.06
N ARG A 103 -8.38 7.45 7.69
CA ARG A 103 -8.59 7.73 9.11
C ARG A 103 -7.68 6.88 10.01
N ILE A 104 -7.53 5.59 9.71
CA ILE A 104 -6.59 4.69 10.39
C ILE A 104 -5.16 5.26 10.34
N ARG A 105 -4.70 5.64 9.14
CA ARG A 105 -3.37 6.24 8.97
C ARG A 105 -3.17 7.47 9.85
N SER A 106 -4.15 8.36 9.86
CA SER A 106 -4.12 9.56 10.71
C SER A 106 -4.08 9.20 12.19
N THR A 107 -4.86 8.22 12.64
CA THR A 107 -4.89 7.77 14.04
C THR A 107 -3.55 7.16 14.45
N VAL A 108 -2.94 6.32 13.60
CA VAL A 108 -1.61 5.76 13.84
C VAL A 108 -0.57 6.87 13.97
N TYR A 109 -0.55 7.81 13.02
CA TYR A 109 0.38 8.94 13.04
C TYR A 109 0.25 9.78 14.33
N SER A 110 -0.98 10.14 14.73
CA SER A 110 -1.22 10.88 15.97
C SER A 110 -0.74 10.12 17.21
N ASN A 111 -1.00 8.81 17.29
CA ASN A 111 -0.52 7.98 18.39
C ASN A 111 1.02 7.91 18.46
N MET A 112 1.68 7.76 17.32
CA MET A 112 3.14 7.77 17.25
C MET A 112 3.73 9.12 17.68
N MET A 113 3.13 10.22 17.21
CA MET A 113 3.58 11.57 17.56
C MET A 113 3.40 11.87 19.06
N ASN A 114 2.28 11.45 19.65
CA ASN A 114 2.04 11.61 21.08
C ASN A 114 3.11 10.89 21.91
N ARG A 115 3.40 9.63 21.57
CA ARG A 115 4.46 8.85 22.24
C ARG A 115 5.85 9.48 22.09
N ALA A 116 6.19 9.96 20.89
CA ALA A 116 7.47 10.64 20.68
C ALA A 116 7.59 11.93 21.53
N ASN A 117 6.51 12.70 21.64
CA ASN A 117 6.46 13.90 22.47
C ASN A 117 6.53 13.59 23.98
N GLU A 118 5.95 12.48 24.42
CA GLU A 118 6.10 12.00 25.80
C GLU A 118 7.54 11.60 26.10
N MET A 119 8.20 10.90 25.17
CA MET A 119 9.60 10.52 25.29
C MET A 119 10.55 11.72 25.32
N ASN A 120 10.29 12.78 24.54
CA ASN A 120 11.09 14.01 24.54
C ASN A 120 10.96 14.84 25.83
N LYS A 121 9.97 14.54 26.69
CA LYS A 121 9.76 15.22 27.97
C LYS A 121 10.41 14.49 29.15
N LEU A 122 10.91 13.27 28.93
CA LEU A 122 11.68 12.48 29.89
C LEU A 122 13.17 12.83 29.80
#